data_AF-A0A5K7XBS9-F1
#
_entry.id   AF-A0A5K7XBS9-F1
#
_cell.length_a   1.000
_cell.length_b   1.000
_cell.length_c   1.000
_cell.angle_alpha   90.00
_cell.angle_beta   90.00
_cell.angle_gamma   90.00
#
_symmetry.space_group_name_H-M   'P 1'
#
loop_
_entity.id
_entity.type
_entity.pdbx_description
1 polymer ?
#
loop_
_entity_poly.entity_id
_entity_poly.type
_entity_poly.pdbx_seq_one_letter_code
_entity_poly.pdbx_strand_id
1 'polypeptide(L)'
;MSITVKEKEHWKERIAQKIERAITELLEKSDPRYMEQVSLQAREKAIEALGGTQLLSDLNALSEQEDAVQKEIENTQQKLADLAKRAGIKAVARYYGSRDNIETWEKAVATRQAISERELLSKDALGQQVLKLRGEQEALLDTVWLSTSPLQIRELWKNVTELVSGELPELQKKVLSTSPPSGHAKGTSDQSGSRD
;
A
#
# COMPACT_ATOMS: atom_id res chain seq x y z
N MET A 1 54.20 60.77 19.36
CA MET A 1 53.64 60.15 18.15
C MET A 1 52.48 59.25 18.57
N SER A 2 51.29 59.45 18.00
CA SER A 2 50.09 58.68 18.35
C SER A 2 50.01 57.40 17.52
N ILE A 3 49.85 56.26 18.17
CA ILE A 3 49.58 54.96 17.54
C ILE A 3 48.35 55.10 16.63
N THR A 4 48.50 54.69 15.37
CA THR A 4 47.43 54.74 14.37
C THR A 4 46.32 53.75 14.71
N VAL A 5 45.11 53.99 14.21
CA VAL A 5 43.96 53.08 14.44
C VAL A 5 44.27 51.65 14.00
N LYS A 6 45.02 51.49 12.90
CA LYS A 6 45.44 50.18 12.39
C LYS A 6 46.36 49.43 13.35
N GLU A 7 47.31 50.14 13.96
CA GLU A 7 48.20 49.54 14.96
C GLU A 7 47.44 49.17 16.24
N LYS A 8 46.43 49.96 16.64
CA LYS A 8 45.56 49.62 17.78
C LYS A 8 44.75 48.34 17.52
N GLU A 9 44.13 48.20 16.35
CA GLU A 9 43.42 46.96 15.98
C GLU A 9 44.37 45.76 15.92
N HIS A 10 45.58 45.93 15.36
CA HIS A 10 46.59 44.87 15.35
C HIS A 10 46.96 44.38 16.75
N TRP A 11 47.20 45.30 17.69
CA TRP A 11 47.51 44.94 19.08
C TRP A 11 46.32 44.32 19.79
N LYS A 12 45.09 44.80 19.56
CA LYS A 12 43.86 44.22 20.10
C LYS A 12 43.69 42.76 19.66
N GLU A 13 43.88 42.47 18.38
CA GLU A 13 43.74 41.11 17.85
C GLU A 13 44.82 40.17 18.41
N ARG A 14 46.08 40.64 18.50
CA ARG A 14 47.15 39.85 19.12
C ARG A 14 46.92 39.57 20.60
N ILE A 15 46.41 40.55 21.34
CA ILE A 15 46.08 40.37 22.76
C ILE A 15 44.91 39.40 22.91
N ALA A 16 43.87 39.52 22.07
CA ALA A 16 42.73 38.60 22.05
C ALA A 16 43.18 37.15 21.81
N GLN A 17 44.02 36.91 20.79
CA GLN A 17 44.56 35.56 20.52
C GLN A 17 45.38 35.01 21.69
N LYS A 18 46.14 35.85 22.39
CA LYS A 18 46.91 35.44 23.57
C LYS A 18 46.00 35.06 24.73
N ILE A 19 44.90 35.79 24.92
CA ILE A 19 43.86 35.47 25.92
C ILE A 19 43.15 34.17 25.56
N GLU A 20 42.75 33.99 24.29
CA GLU A 20 42.09 32.78 23.79
C GLU A 20 42.92 31.53 24.09
N ARG A 21 44.23 31.56 23.77
CA ARG A 21 45.14 30.45 24.06
C ARG A 21 45.25 30.16 25.56
N ALA A 22 45.32 31.20 26.39
CA ALA A 22 45.37 31.03 27.84
C ALA A 22 44.07 30.41 28.38
N ILE A 23 42.91 30.77 27.81
CA ILE A 23 41.62 30.17 28.14
C ILE A 23 41.62 28.69 27.73
N THR A 24 42.01 28.36 26.50
CA THR A 24 42.07 26.97 26.02
C THR A 24 42.98 26.10 26.90
N GLU A 25 44.20 26.55 27.18
CA GLU A 25 45.14 25.81 28.03
C GLU A 25 44.61 25.61 29.46
N LEU A 26 43.87 26.58 30.00
CA LEU A 26 43.26 26.49 31.32
C LEU A 26 42.11 25.46 31.34
N LEU A 27 41.28 25.46 30.30
CA LEU A 27 40.19 24.49 30.14
C LEU A 27 40.74 23.07 29.93
N GLU A 28 41.74 22.89 29.08
CA GLU A 28 42.37 21.58 28.84
C GLU A 28 43.03 21.00 30.10
N LYS A 29 43.64 21.84 30.95
CA LYS A 29 44.29 21.41 32.19
C LYS A 29 43.30 21.10 33.32
N SER A 30 42.15 21.77 33.35
CA SER A 30 41.23 21.72 34.48
C SER A 30 40.02 20.84 34.19
N ASP A 31 39.23 21.19 33.16
CA ASP A 31 38.08 20.42 32.68
C ASP A 31 37.77 20.77 31.21
N PRO A 32 38.08 19.88 30.25
CA PRO A 32 37.80 20.09 28.84
C PRO A 32 36.31 20.26 28.51
N ARG A 33 35.39 19.79 29.37
CA ARG A 33 33.93 19.89 29.17
C ARG A 33 33.30 21.06 29.91
N TYR A 34 34.09 21.88 30.61
CA TYR A 34 33.57 22.98 31.41
C TYR A 34 32.69 23.94 30.60
N MET A 35 33.11 24.32 29.39
CA MET A 35 32.32 25.22 28.54
C MET A 35 31.02 24.58 28.04
N GLU A 36 31.00 23.26 27.82
CA GLU A 36 29.78 22.52 27.47
C GLU A 36 28.80 22.51 28.64
N GLN A 37 29.28 22.22 29.86
CA GLN A 37 28.47 22.25 31.08
C GLN A 37 27.91 23.64 31.37
N VAL A 38 28.74 24.69 31.24
CA VAL A 38 28.32 26.08 31.41
C VAL A 38 27.25 26.45 30.39
N SER A 39 27.40 26.01 29.14
CA SER A 39 26.40 26.23 28.09
C SER A 39 25.07 25.55 28.42
N LEU A 40 25.09 24.29 28.89
CA LEU A 40 23.90 23.56 29.32
C LEU A 40 23.19 24.28 30.48
N GLN A 41 23.94 24.67 31.51
CA GLN A 41 23.39 25.41 32.65
C GLN A 41 22.84 26.79 32.25
N ALA A 42 23.53 27.51 31.35
CA ALA A 42 23.06 28.79 30.85
C ALA A 42 21.75 28.62 30.07
N ARG A 43 21.61 27.54 29.30
CA ARG A 43 20.37 27.20 28.60
C ARG A 43 19.23 26.90 29.57
N GLU A 44 19.46 26.09 30.59
CA GLU A 44 18.45 25.79 31.63
C GLU A 44 17.97 27.07 32.33
N LYS A 45 18.91 27.94 32.72
CA LYS A 45 18.57 29.24 33.32
C LYS A 45 17.82 30.16 32.36
N ALA A 46 18.16 30.16 31.07
CA ALA A 46 17.45 30.94 30.07
C ALA A 46 16.01 30.43 29.90
N ILE A 47 15.80 29.12 29.86
CA ILE A 47 14.48 28.49 29.82
C ILE A 47 13.65 28.90 31.05
N GLU A 48 14.25 28.84 32.23
CA GLU A 48 13.61 29.25 33.48
C GLU A 48 13.25 30.74 33.47
N ALA A 49 14.17 31.61 33.08
CA ALA A 49 13.94 33.05 33.00
C ALA A 49 12.84 33.45 32.00
N LEU A 50 12.65 32.65 30.94
CA LEU A 50 11.58 32.81 29.97
C LEU A 50 10.25 32.16 30.42
N GLY A 51 10.23 31.47 31.56
CA GLY A 51 9.05 30.75 32.06
C GLY A 51 8.72 29.48 31.27
N GLY A 52 9.67 28.94 30.50
CA GLY A 52 9.46 27.81 29.59
C GLY A 52 9.60 26.43 30.22
N THR A 53 9.93 26.33 31.51
CA THR A 53 10.19 25.06 32.20
C THR A 53 9.01 24.10 32.14
N GLN A 54 7.81 24.59 32.51
CA GLN A 54 6.60 23.77 32.48
C GLN A 54 6.25 23.35 31.05
N LEU A 55 6.32 24.27 30.08
CA LEU A 55 6.00 23.98 28.68
C LEU A 55 6.94 22.96 28.05
N LEU A 56 8.23 23.01 28.37
CA LEU A 56 9.18 21.98 27.91
C LEU A 56 8.95 20.63 28.58
N SER A 57 8.58 20.62 29.87
CA SER A 57 8.19 19.39 30.55
C SER A 57 6.95 18.77 29.91
N ASP A 58 5.93 19.58 29.63
CA ASP A 58 4.70 19.15 28.98
C ASP A 58 4.97 18.63 27.56
N LEU A 59 5.84 19.32 26.80
CA LEU A 59 6.24 18.90 25.46
C LEU A 59 6.96 17.55 25.48
N ASN A 60 7.87 17.34 26.43
CA ASN A 60 8.55 16.05 26.58
C ASN A 60 7.56 14.94 26.95
N ALA A 61 6.65 15.19 27.89
CA ALA A 61 5.62 14.23 28.27
C ALA A 61 4.70 13.88 27.09
N LEU A 62 4.32 14.87 26.27
CA LEU A 62 3.54 14.65 25.06
C LEU A 62 4.33 13.83 24.02
N SER A 63 5.62 14.10 23.86
CA SER A 63 6.49 13.32 22.96
C SER A 63 6.58 11.86 23.41
N GLU A 64 6.71 11.60 24.71
CA GLU A 64 6.72 10.23 25.25
C GLU A 64 5.39 9.51 25.04
N GLN A 65 4.27 10.23 25.18
CA GLN A 65 2.93 9.70 24.88
C GLN A 65 2.76 9.39 23.40
N GLU A 66 3.23 10.27 22.52
CA GLU A 66 3.20 10.05 21.06
C GLU A 66 3.98 8.79 20.70
N ASP A 67 5.19 8.61 21.22
CA ASP A 67 6.01 7.42 21.00
C ASP A 67 5.33 6.14 21.51
N ALA A 68 4.68 6.21 22.67
CA ALA A 68 3.95 5.08 23.24
C ALA A 68 2.76 4.68 22.35
N VAL A 69 1.94 5.65 21.95
CA VAL A 69 0.78 5.42 21.07
C VAL A 69 1.24 4.88 19.72
N GLN A 70 2.33 5.41 19.16
CA GLN A 70 2.86 4.95 17.88
C GLN A 70 3.29 3.48 17.94
N LYS A 71 3.95 3.06 19.01
CA LYS A 71 4.30 1.63 19.23
C LYS A 71 3.05 0.75 19.34
N GLU A 72 2.00 1.23 20.01
CA GLU A 72 0.73 0.49 20.13
C GLU A 72 0.02 0.35 18.78
N ILE A 73 0.03 1.41 17.95
CA ILE A 73 -0.52 1.39 16.59
C ILE A 73 0.20 0.33 15.76
N GLU A 74 1.53 0.34 15.75
CA GLU A 74 2.34 -0.61 14.99
C GLU A 74 2.09 -2.05 15.42
N ASN A 75 2.05 -2.31 16.74
CA ASN A 75 1.74 -3.64 17.27
C ASN A 75 0.33 -4.10 16.85
N THR A 76 -0.65 -3.21 16.87
CA THR A 76 -2.03 -3.52 16.48
C THR A 76 -2.14 -3.84 15.01
N GLN A 77 -1.49 -3.06 14.15
CA GLN A 77 -1.45 -3.32 12.71
C GLN A 77 -0.75 -4.63 12.39
N GLN A 78 0.31 -4.97 13.11
CA GLN A 78 0.98 -6.26 12.96
C GLN A 78 0.04 -7.42 13.30
N LYS A 79 -0.72 -7.31 14.40
CA LYS A 79 -1.74 -8.30 14.77
C LYS A 79 -2.80 -8.47 13.67
N LEU A 80 -3.28 -7.37 13.09
CA LEU A 80 -4.24 -7.41 11.97
C LEU A 80 -3.65 -8.10 10.74
N ALA A 81 -2.41 -7.79 10.38
CA ALA A 81 -1.72 -8.44 9.27
C ALA A 81 -1.57 -9.94 9.48
N ASP A 82 -1.25 -10.37 10.71
CA ASP A 82 -1.11 -11.79 11.03
C ASP A 82 -2.45 -12.54 11.02
N LEU A 83 -3.56 -11.88 11.40
CA LEU A 83 -4.91 -12.43 11.22
C LEU A 83 -5.25 -12.58 9.73
N ALA A 84 -4.95 -11.58 8.91
CA ALA A 84 -5.18 -11.64 7.46
C ALA A 84 -4.38 -12.77 6.79
N LYS A 85 -3.12 -12.98 7.20
CA LYS A 85 -2.29 -14.11 6.72
C LYS A 85 -2.91 -15.46 7.06
N ARG A 86 -3.45 -15.63 8.27
CA ARG A 86 -4.14 -16.88 8.67
C ARG A 86 -5.38 -17.17 7.84
N ALA A 87 -6.05 -16.13 7.33
CA ALA A 87 -7.17 -16.25 6.42
C ALA A 87 -6.76 -16.65 4.98
N GLY A 88 -5.48 -16.94 4.73
CA GLY A 88 -4.99 -17.42 3.44
C GLY A 88 -4.62 -16.32 2.45
N ILE A 89 -4.73 -15.05 2.86
CA ILE A 89 -4.31 -13.92 2.03
C ILE A 89 -2.83 -13.70 2.25
N LYS A 90 -2.05 -14.08 1.23
CA LYS A 90 -0.62 -13.78 1.20
C LYS A 90 -0.45 -12.27 1.26
N ALA A 91 0.26 -11.81 2.29
CA ALA A 91 0.69 -10.43 2.37
C ALA A 91 1.36 -10.04 1.05
N VAL A 92 1.05 -8.85 0.54
CA VAL A 92 1.81 -8.28 -0.58
C VAL A 92 3.21 -8.04 -0.03
N ALA A 93 4.10 -9.00 -0.23
CA ALA A 93 5.46 -8.93 0.28
C ALA A 93 6.22 -7.84 -0.47
N ARG A 94 6.12 -6.61 0.03
CA ARG A 94 7.00 -5.49 -0.32
C ARG A 94 7.23 -4.60 0.90
N TYR A 95 8.17 -4.99 1.74
CA TYR A 95 9.18 -4.14 2.40
C TYR A 95 8.85 -2.74 2.99
N TYR A 96 7.61 -2.25 3.07
CA TYR A 96 7.34 -0.86 3.45
C TYR A 96 6.21 -0.70 4.49
N GLY A 97 6.56 -0.93 5.76
CA GLY A 97 5.96 -0.21 6.89
C GLY A 97 4.47 -0.45 7.21
N SER A 98 4.04 0.28 8.24
CA SER A 98 2.72 0.27 8.90
C SER A 98 1.49 0.31 7.95
N ARG A 99 1.60 0.97 6.80
CA ARG A 99 0.49 1.19 5.85
C ARG A 99 0.10 -0.07 5.06
N ASP A 100 1.07 -0.92 4.74
CA ASP A 100 0.86 -2.15 3.96
C ASP A 100 0.12 -3.24 4.76
N ASN A 101 0.26 -3.20 6.10
CA ASN A 101 -0.43 -4.11 7.02
C ASN A 101 -1.95 -3.88 7.02
N ILE A 102 -2.39 -2.62 6.99
CA ILE A 102 -3.80 -2.26 6.95
C ILE A 102 -4.41 -2.65 5.61
N GLU A 103 -3.73 -2.38 4.48
CA GLU A 103 -4.24 -2.76 3.16
C GLU A 103 -4.43 -4.28 3.03
N THR A 104 -3.50 -5.06 3.60
CA THR A 104 -3.62 -6.53 3.64
C THR A 104 -4.85 -6.99 4.44
N TRP A 105 -5.15 -6.33 5.56
CA TRP A 105 -6.35 -6.58 6.34
C TRP A 105 -7.63 -6.23 5.58
N GLU A 106 -7.70 -5.07 4.95
CA GLU A 106 -8.86 -4.63 4.16
C GLU A 106 -9.17 -5.61 3.01
N LYS A 107 -8.14 -6.11 2.32
CA LYS A 107 -8.32 -7.17 1.30
C LYS A 107 -8.88 -8.46 1.89
N ALA A 108 -8.50 -8.80 3.12
CA ALA A 108 -9.04 -9.95 3.83
C ALA A 108 -10.49 -9.78 4.24
N VAL A 109 -10.85 -8.61 4.72
CA VAL A 109 -12.25 -8.26 4.98
C VAL A 109 -13.06 -8.34 3.70
N ALA A 110 -12.62 -7.73 2.61
CA ALA A 110 -13.35 -7.73 1.33
C ALA A 110 -13.59 -9.15 0.79
N THR A 111 -12.57 -10.01 0.85
CA THR A 111 -12.69 -11.40 0.39
C THR A 111 -13.65 -12.19 1.28
N ARG A 112 -13.55 -12.04 2.60
CA ARG A 112 -14.46 -12.70 3.54
C ARG A 112 -15.89 -12.17 3.42
N GLN A 113 -16.05 -10.88 3.15
CA GLN A 113 -17.32 -10.23 2.92
C GLN A 113 -18.01 -10.80 1.69
N ALA A 114 -17.30 -10.98 0.56
CA ALA A 114 -17.88 -11.57 -0.65
C ALA A 114 -18.41 -12.99 -0.42
N ILE A 115 -17.67 -13.81 0.34
CA ILE A 115 -18.12 -15.15 0.74
C ILE A 115 -19.38 -15.06 1.60
N SER A 116 -19.36 -14.18 2.61
CA SER A 116 -20.47 -14.00 3.54
C SER A 116 -21.72 -13.44 2.84
N GLU A 117 -21.56 -12.53 1.89
CA GLU A 117 -22.65 -12.00 1.07
C GLU A 117 -23.31 -13.13 0.26
N ARG A 118 -22.50 -14.00 -0.35
CA ARG A 118 -23.02 -15.18 -1.07
C ARG A 118 -23.77 -16.14 -0.15
N GLU A 119 -23.27 -16.36 1.07
CA GLU A 119 -23.97 -17.16 2.10
C GLU A 119 -25.26 -16.52 2.59
N LEU A 120 -25.33 -15.18 2.64
CA LEU A 120 -26.55 -14.47 3.02
C LEU A 120 -27.59 -14.53 1.92
N LEU A 121 -27.19 -14.27 0.66
CA LEU A 121 -28.05 -14.32 -0.51
C LEU A 121 -28.61 -15.74 -0.77
N SER A 122 -27.93 -16.80 -0.33
CA SER A 122 -28.46 -18.16 -0.54
C SER A 122 -29.67 -18.49 0.34
N LYS A 123 -29.92 -17.71 1.41
CA LYS A 123 -30.96 -17.99 2.41
C LYS A 123 -32.35 -17.54 2.00
N ASP A 124 -32.46 -16.57 1.11
CA ASP A 124 -33.74 -16.00 0.67
C ASP A 124 -33.99 -16.19 -0.83
N ALA A 125 -35.26 -16.21 -1.23
CA ALA A 125 -35.64 -16.51 -2.61
C ALA A 125 -35.14 -15.45 -3.62
N LEU A 126 -35.10 -14.17 -3.21
CA LEU A 126 -34.57 -13.09 -4.05
C LEU A 126 -33.06 -13.24 -4.20
N GLY A 127 -32.35 -13.48 -3.10
CA GLY A 127 -30.90 -13.70 -3.13
C GLY A 127 -30.50 -14.91 -4.00
N GLN A 128 -31.25 -16.00 -4.00
CA GLN A 128 -31.01 -17.14 -4.89
C GLN A 128 -31.17 -16.75 -6.37
N GLN A 129 -32.15 -15.92 -6.71
CA GLN A 129 -32.29 -15.39 -8.08
C GLN A 129 -31.11 -14.50 -8.46
N VAL A 130 -30.65 -13.65 -7.54
CA VAL A 130 -29.47 -12.80 -7.75
C VAL A 130 -28.22 -13.66 -7.97
N LEU A 131 -28.00 -14.70 -7.18
CA LEU A 131 -26.87 -15.61 -7.34
C LEU A 131 -26.92 -16.34 -8.68
N LYS A 132 -28.11 -16.76 -9.14
CA LYS A 132 -28.29 -17.37 -10.46
C LYS A 132 -27.91 -16.39 -11.58
N LEU A 133 -28.42 -15.15 -11.53
CA LEU A 133 -28.10 -14.13 -12.54
C LEU A 133 -26.61 -13.74 -12.54
N ARG A 134 -25.97 -13.66 -11.36
CA ARG A 134 -24.51 -13.43 -11.27
C ARG A 134 -23.72 -14.57 -11.91
N GLY A 135 -24.14 -15.82 -11.70
CA GLY A 135 -23.53 -16.98 -12.38
C GLY A 135 -23.65 -16.92 -13.90
N GLU A 136 -24.82 -16.55 -14.43
CA GLU A 136 -25.01 -16.35 -15.88
C GLU A 136 -24.15 -15.19 -16.42
N GLN A 137 -23.98 -14.12 -15.62
CA GLN A 137 -23.13 -12.99 -15.98
C GLN A 137 -21.65 -13.38 -16.06
N GLU A 138 -21.14 -14.16 -15.11
CA GLU A 138 -19.77 -14.69 -15.15
C GLU A 138 -19.54 -15.58 -16.38
N ALA A 139 -20.54 -16.37 -16.75
CA ALA A 139 -20.52 -17.24 -17.92
C ALA A 139 -20.75 -16.52 -19.25
N LEU A 140 -21.00 -15.20 -19.26
CA LEU A 140 -21.43 -14.46 -20.44
C LEU A 140 -20.36 -14.46 -21.53
N LEU A 141 -19.08 -14.27 -21.16
CA LEU A 141 -17.99 -14.24 -22.12
C LEU A 141 -17.84 -15.58 -22.85
N ASP A 142 -17.83 -16.68 -22.10
CA ASP A 142 -17.79 -18.03 -22.65
C ASP A 142 -19.02 -18.32 -23.52
N THR A 143 -20.19 -17.83 -23.10
CA THR A 143 -21.43 -17.94 -23.88
C THR A 143 -21.31 -17.22 -25.22
N VAL A 144 -20.77 -15.99 -25.23
CA VAL A 144 -20.55 -15.23 -26.47
C VAL A 144 -19.55 -15.96 -27.35
N TRP A 145 -18.44 -16.44 -26.78
CA TRP A 145 -17.42 -17.18 -27.54
C TRP A 145 -17.98 -18.46 -28.16
N LEU A 146 -18.72 -19.27 -27.39
CA LEU A 146 -19.42 -20.46 -27.87
C LEU A 146 -20.44 -20.12 -28.95
N SER A 147 -21.16 -18.99 -28.83
CA SER A 147 -22.16 -18.56 -29.82
C SER A 147 -21.53 -18.23 -31.18
N THR A 148 -20.28 -17.80 -31.19
CA THR A 148 -19.51 -17.51 -32.42
C THR A 148 -18.62 -18.66 -32.86
N SER A 149 -18.53 -19.74 -32.08
CA SER A 149 -17.61 -20.85 -32.33
C SER A 149 -18.13 -21.83 -33.40
N PRO A 150 -17.24 -22.48 -34.17
CA PRO A 150 -17.59 -23.56 -35.10
C PRO A 150 -18.23 -24.77 -34.40
N LEU A 151 -18.97 -25.58 -35.17
CA LEU A 151 -19.68 -26.78 -34.67
C LEU A 151 -18.76 -27.74 -33.91
N GLN A 152 -17.55 -27.98 -34.41
CA GLN A 152 -16.60 -28.92 -33.80
C GLN A 152 -16.18 -28.50 -32.38
N ILE A 153 -16.04 -27.19 -32.15
CA ILE A 153 -15.69 -26.64 -30.83
C ILE A 153 -16.88 -26.74 -29.87
N ARG A 154 -18.11 -26.52 -30.36
CA ARG A 154 -19.33 -26.69 -29.55
C ARG A 154 -19.55 -28.15 -29.16
N GLU A 155 -19.32 -29.08 -30.08
CA GLU A 155 -19.40 -30.53 -29.83
C GLU A 155 -18.33 -30.98 -28.83
N LEU A 156 -17.08 -30.53 -29.02
CA LEU A 156 -16.01 -30.79 -28.06
C LEU A 156 -16.36 -30.24 -26.67
N TRP A 157 -16.86 -29.01 -26.59
CA TRP A 157 -17.27 -28.39 -25.33
C TRP A 157 -18.39 -29.17 -24.64
N LYS A 158 -19.38 -29.64 -25.40
CA LYS A 158 -20.45 -30.49 -24.90
C LYS A 158 -19.91 -31.81 -24.34
N ASN A 159 -19.05 -32.50 -25.10
CA ASN A 159 -18.44 -33.78 -24.69
C ASN A 159 -17.57 -33.63 -23.43
N VAL A 160 -16.79 -32.55 -23.34
CA VAL A 160 -15.97 -32.25 -22.16
C VAL A 160 -16.84 -31.94 -20.95
N THR A 161 -17.94 -31.20 -21.13
CA THR A 161 -18.82 -30.86 -20.01
C THR A 161 -19.59 -32.07 -19.50
N GLU A 162 -20.06 -32.94 -20.39
CA GLU A 162 -20.69 -34.22 -20.04
C GLU A 162 -19.71 -35.14 -19.30
N LEU A 163 -18.45 -35.21 -19.74
CA LEU A 163 -17.40 -35.98 -19.07
C LEU A 163 -17.10 -35.47 -17.66
N VAL A 164 -17.13 -34.15 -17.45
CA VAL A 164 -16.84 -33.51 -16.16
C VAL A 164 -18.08 -33.40 -15.25
N SER A 165 -19.26 -33.84 -15.72
CA SER A 165 -20.53 -33.76 -14.98
C SER A 165 -20.87 -32.34 -14.49
N GLY A 166 -20.50 -31.32 -15.26
CA GLY A 166 -20.77 -29.92 -14.91
C GLY A 166 -22.18 -29.49 -15.28
N GLU A 167 -22.90 -28.84 -14.36
CA GLU A 167 -24.13 -28.13 -14.72
C GLU A 167 -23.79 -26.89 -15.55
N LEU A 168 -24.24 -26.86 -16.80
CA LEU A 168 -24.06 -25.70 -17.68
C LEU A 168 -24.98 -24.54 -17.27
N PRO A 169 -24.50 -23.29 -17.36
CA PRO A 169 -25.35 -22.10 -17.33
C PRO A 169 -26.47 -22.18 -18.38
N GLU A 170 -27.63 -21.62 -18.07
CA GLU A 170 -28.83 -21.67 -18.93
C GLU A 170 -28.58 -21.00 -20.29
N LEU A 171 -27.81 -19.91 -20.33
CA LEU A 171 -27.46 -19.26 -21.58
C LEU A 171 -26.58 -20.14 -22.47
N GLN A 172 -25.62 -20.86 -21.90
CA GLN A 172 -24.76 -21.78 -22.65
C GLN A 172 -25.55 -22.99 -23.18
N LYS A 173 -26.45 -23.57 -22.38
CA LYS A 173 -27.38 -24.62 -22.85
C LYS A 173 -28.17 -24.17 -24.07
N LYS A 174 -28.67 -22.93 -24.03
CA LYS A 174 -29.45 -22.34 -25.13
C LYS A 174 -28.61 -22.14 -26.38
N VAL A 175 -27.35 -21.72 -26.26
CA VAL A 175 -26.41 -21.55 -27.38
C VAL A 175 -25.99 -22.87 -28.00
N LEU A 176 -25.75 -23.91 -27.19
CA LEU A 176 -25.40 -25.24 -27.70
C LEU A 176 -26.59 -25.94 -28.38
N SER A 177 -27.82 -25.54 -28.03
CA SER A 177 -29.05 -26.07 -28.63
C SER A 177 -29.45 -25.36 -29.93
N THR A 178 -28.84 -24.23 -30.27
CA THR A 178 -29.09 -23.51 -31.53
C THR A 178 -27.99 -23.81 -32.54
N SER A 179 -28.34 -24.13 -33.79
CA SER A 179 -27.34 -24.27 -34.86
C SER A 179 -26.61 -22.94 -35.06
N PRO A 180 -25.27 -22.95 -35.27
CA PRO A 180 -24.51 -21.73 -35.50
C PRO A 180 -25.00 -21.05 -36.79
N PRO A 181 -24.90 -19.72 -36.90
CA PRO A 181 -25.12 -19.04 -38.17
C PRO A 181 -24.14 -19.64 -39.19
N SER A 182 -24.65 -20.16 -40.29
CA SER A 182 -23.83 -20.70 -41.37
C SER A 182 -22.84 -19.64 -41.82
N GLY A 183 -21.55 -19.84 -41.54
CA GLY A 183 -20.49 -19.05 -42.14
C GLY A 183 -20.63 -19.17 -43.65
N HIS A 184 -20.98 -18.08 -44.33
CA HIS A 184 -20.93 -18.01 -45.78
C HIS A 184 -19.47 -18.14 -46.22
N ALA A 185 -19.05 -19.37 -46.46
CA ALA A 185 -18.11 -19.69 -47.51
C ALA A 185 -18.89 -19.65 -48.84
N LYS A 186 -18.68 -18.59 -49.64
CA LYS A 186 -18.66 -18.70 -51.10
C LYS A 186 -17.18 -18.51 -51.44
N GLY A 187 -16.43 -19.51 -51.88
CA GLY A 187 -16.77 -20.47 -52.93
C GLY A 187 -16.11 -19.95 -54.21
N THR A 188 -14.82 -20.26 -54.34
CA THR A 188 -14.06 -20.19 -55.59
C THR A 188 -14.56 -21.25 -56.59
N SER A 189 -14.27 -20.98 -57.88
CA SER A 189 -14.31 -21.90 -59.05
C SER A 189 -15.70 -22.03 -59.69
N ASP A 190 -15.93 -21.99 -61.02
CA ASP A 190 -15.07 -21.99 -62.21
C ASP A 190 -15.96 -21.74 -63.48
N GLN A 191 -15.33 -21.62 -64.64
CA GLN A 191 -15.85 -21.71 -66.03
C GLN A 191 -15.93 -20.43 -66.90
N SER A 192 -14.80 -20.15 -67.56
CA SER A 192 -14.64 -20.14 -69.02
C SER A 192 -15.78 -19.67 -69.95
N GLY A 193 -15.50 -18.60 -70.72
CA GLY A 193 -15.56 -18.65 -72.19
C GLY A 193 -16.63 -17.84 -72.94
N SER A 194 -16.15 -16.87 -73.73
CA SER A 194 -16.49 -16.60 -75.15
C SER A 194 -17.27 -15.30 -75.53
N ARG A 195 -16.60 -14.52 -76.40
CA ARG A 195 -17.04 -13.48 -77.39
C ARG A 195 -17.66 -12.19 -76.82
N ASP A 196 -17.33 -10.99 -77.31
CA ASP A 196 -16.90 -10.56 -78.66
C ASP A 196 -15.51 -9.91 -78.76
#